data_AF-A0AAW0R4S6-F1
#
_entry.id   AF-A0AAW0R4S6-F1
#
_cell.length_a   1.000
_cell.length_b   1.000
_cell.length_c   1.000
_cell.angle_alpha   90.00
_cell.angle_beta   90.00
_cell.angle_gamma   90.00
#
_symmetry.space_group_name_H-M   'P 1'
#
loop_
_entity.id
_entity.type
_entity.pdbx_description
1 polymer ?
#
loop_
_entity_poly.entity_id
_entity_poly.type
_entity_poly.pdbx_seq_one_letter_code
_entity_poly.pdbx_strand_id
1 'polypeptide(L)'
;MAQRTRNNSEIPVYTIDLAAAPKLRYLEVAKDFAPLIGSLTPLFDAILEDAIPYLYLRKLARTAAEHCLTRLHDDEETQELRGISEATGVAMYLLVALNTLLDCLLGCTSGAVPVASNPRTGPPGTRLMHFRTLDWGMPSLRDVLVELEFVNSASPDPTAVLARSITYAGYVGVLTGVRFVSHPLIHLLAPWLNLMPQKGAFDLHELQT
;
A
#
# COMPACT_ATOMS: atom_id res chain seq x y z
N MET A 1 -7.86 9.07 -27.76
CA MET A 1 -7.02 7.86 -27.69
C MET A 1 -5.59 8.30 -27.46
N ALA A 2 -5.08 8.15 -26.23
CA ALA A 2 -3.70 8.49 -25.88
C ALA A 2 -2.96 7.19 -25.57
N GLN A 3 -1.89 6.96 -26.32
CA GLN A 3 -1.13 5.72 -26.36
C GLN A 3 -0.07 5.76 -25.26
N ARG A 4 -0.27 5.00 -24.17
CA ARG A 4 0.68 4.84 -23.06
C ARG A 4 1.85 3.98 -23.53
N THR A 5 2.97 4.60 -23.88
CA THR A 5 4.26 3.91 -24.01
C THR A 5 4.67 3.39 -22.64
N ARG A 6 4.54 2.07 -22.40
CA ARG A 6 5.05 1.42 -21.19
C ARG A 6 6.58 1.37 -21.25
N ASN A 7 7.26 2.20 -20.48
CA ASN A 7 8.62 1.86 -20.02
C ASN A 7 8.48 0.74 -19.00
N ASN A 8 9.14 -0.40 -19.23
CA ASN A 8 8.96 -1.67 -18.53
C ASN A 8 9.58 -1.74 -17.12
N SER A 9 9.66 -0.62 -16.40
CA SER A 9 10.39 -0.52 -15.11
C SER A 9 9.76 0.40 -14.07
N GLU A 10 8.59 0.99 -14.35
CA GLU A 10 7.96 1.94 -13.44
C GLU A 10 6.71 1.33 -12.81
N ILE A 11 6.69 1.25 -11.48
CA ILE A 11 5.55 0.77 -10.70
C ILE A 11 4.38 1.75 -10.95
N PRO A 12 3.20 1.29 -11.37
CA PRO A 12 2.09 2.19 -11.65
C PRO A 12 1.57 2.84 -10.37
N VAL A 13 1.35 4.15 -10.46
CA VAL A 13 0.86 5.00 -9.37
C VAL A 13 -0.65 5.21 -9.50
N TYR A 14 -1.37 5.10 -8.39
CA TYR A 14 -2.81 5.38 -8.32
C TYR A 14 -3.13 6.31 -7.15
N THR A 15 -4.15 7.14 -7.32
CA THR A 15 -4.67 8.01 -6.27
C THR A 15 -5.84 7.33 -5.57
N ILE A 16 -5.77 7.24 -4.25
CA ILE A 16 -6.82 6.69 -3.39
C ILE A 16 -7.45 7.84 -2.59
N ASP A 17 -8.70 8.16 -2.89
CA ASP A 17 -9.45 9.20 -2.17
C ASP A 17 -10.12 8.62 -0.92
N LEU A 18 -9.64 9.03 0.26
CA LEU A 18 -10.16 8.59 1.55
C LEU A 18 -11.56 9.11 1.84
N ALA A 19 -12.00 10.18 1.17
CA ALA A 19 -13.37 10.69 1.29
C ALA A 19 -14.38 9.83 0.52
N ALA A 20 -13.93 9.02 -0.44
CA ALA A 20 -14.80 8.08 -1.14
C ALA A 20 -15.26 6.96 -0.19
N ALA A 21 -16.45 6.42 -0.45
CA ALA A 21 -16.94 5.26 0.26
C ALA A 21 -15.92 4.11 0.15
N PRO A 22 -15.61 3.38 1.24
CA PRO A 22 -14.52 2.38 1.27
C PRO A 22 -14.57 1.40 0.09
N LYS A 23 -15.77 0.90 -0.22
CA LYS A 23 -16.04 -0.02 -1.33
C LYS A 23 -15.62 0.50 -2.72
N LEU A 24 -15.46 1.82 -2.89
CA LEU A 24 -15.13 2.45 -4.17
C LEU A 24 -13.66 2.90 -4.26
N ARG A 25 -12.94 2.96 -3.13
CA ARG A 25 -11.59 3.55 -3.06
C ARG A 25 -10.58 2.88 -3.99
N TYR A 26 -10.64 1.56 -4.10
CA TYR A 26 -9.72 0.76 -4.91
C TYR A 26 -10.31 0.33 -6.25
N LEU A 27 -11.45 0.89 -6.67
CA LEU A 27 -12.20 0.40 -7.82
C LEU A 27 -11.39 0.46 -9.13
N GLU A 28 -10.62 1.53 -9.33
CA GLU A 28 -9.76 1.70 -10.50
C GLU A 28 -8.64 0.66 -10.52
N VAL A 29 -7.88 0.57 -9.41
CA VAL A 29 -6.80 -0.42 -9.24
C VAL A 29 -7.32 -1.85 -9.45
N ALA A 30 -8.48 -2.17 -8.85
CA ALA A 30 -9.08 -3.48 -8.93
C ALA A 30 -9.47 -3.86 -10.37
N LYS A 31 -10.03 -2.92 -11.15
CA LYS A 31 -10.38 -3.17 -12.55
C LYS A 31 -9.16 -3.38 -13.43
N ASP A 32 -8.15 -2.55 -13.28
CA ASP A 32 -6.93 -2.60 -14.10
C ASP A 32 -6.13 -3.88 -13.84
N PHE A 33 -6.13 -4.36 -12.59
CA PHE A 33 -5.41 -5.57 -12.18
C PHE A 33 -6.29 -6.82 -12.07
N ALA A 34 -7.57 -6.77 -12.40
CA ALA A 34 -8.48 -7.91 -12.24
C ALA A 34 -7.94 -9.23 -12.83
N PRO A 35 -7.38 -9.27 -14.05
CA PRO A 35 -6.80 -10.50 -14.60
C PRO A 35 -5.62 -11.02 -13.78
N LEU A 36 -4.77 -10.12 -13.29
CA LEU A 36 -3.57 -10.45 -12.53
C LEU A 36 -3.93 -10.94 -11.12
N ILE A 37 -4.84 -10.25 -10.42
CA ILE A 37 -5.36 -10.68 -9.12
C ILE A 37 -6.03 -12.06 -9.25
N GLY A 38 -6.84 -12.26 -10.30
CA GLY A 38 -7.44 -13.57 -10.58
C GLY A 38 -6.39 -14.67 -10.79
N SER A 39 -5.28 -14.35 -11.46
CA SER A 39 -4.16 -15.28 -11.69
C SER A 39 -3.38 -15.66 -10.43
N LEU A 40 -3.59 -14.98 -9.30
CA LEU A 40 -3.02 -15.35 -8.00
C LEU A 40 -3.80 -16.47 -7.32
N THR A 41 -5.03 -16.78 -7.76
CA THR A 41 -5.88 -17.83 -7.16
C THR A 41 -5.19 -19.20 -7.07
N PRO A 42 -4.46 -19.69 -8.10
CA PRO A 42 -3.73 -20.95 -8.02
C PRO A 42 -2.59 -20.96 -6.99
N LEU A 43 -2.13 -19.78 -6.52
CA LEU A 43 -1.10 -19.72 -5.47
C LEU A 43 -1.65 -20.23 -4.14
N PHE A 44 -2.92 -20.01 -3.85
CA PHE A 44 -3.58 -20.57 -2.66
C PHE A 44 -3.64 -22.09 -2.73
N ASP A 45 -3.91 -22.62 -3.92
CA ASP A 45 -3.86 -24.07 -4.15
C ASP A 45 -2.45 -24.60 -3.89
N ALA A 46 -1.42 -24.01 -4.48
CA ALA A 46 -0.04 -24.43 -4.25
C ALA A 46 0.34 -24.42 -2.75
N ILE A 47 -0.04 -23.38 -2.00
CA ILE A 47 0.21 -23.29 -0.55
C ILE A 47 -0.53 -24.40 0.21
N LEU A 48 -1.80 -24.66 -0.09
CA LEU A 48 -2.57 -25.75 0.53
C LEU A 48 -2.00 -27.12 0.17
N GLU A 49 -1.49 -27.28 -1.06
CA GLU A 49 -0.89 -28.52 -1.51
C GLU A 49 0.41 -28.84 -0.76
N ASP A 50 1.27 -27.84 -0.58
CA ASP A 50 2.52 -27.96 0.17
C ASP A 50 2.29 -28.17 1.67
N ALA A 51 1.30 -27.48 2.26
CA ALA A 51 1.04 -27.55 3.69
C ALA A 51 0.28 -28.81 4.13
N ILE A 52 -0.61 -29.35 3.28
CA ILE A 52 -1.51 -30.46 3.64
C ILE A 52 -1.36 -31.56 2.59
N PRO A 53 -0.67 -32.68 2.85
CA PRO A 53 -0.45 -33.71 1.82
C PRO A 53 -1.72 -34.54 1.49
N TYR A 54 -2.73 -34.54 2.36
CA TYR A 54 -3.93 -35.37 2.21
C TYR A 54 -5.07 -34.64 1.50
N LEU A 55 -5.54 -35.19 0.37
CA LEU A 55 -6.58 -34.59 -0.48
C LEU A 55 -7.90 -34.28 0.26
N TYR A 56 -8.35 -35.16 1.16
CA TYR A 56 -9.59 -34.95 1.91
C TYR A 56 -9.49 -33.77 2.89
N LEU A 57 -8.34 -33.63 3.55
CA LEU A 57 -8.09 -32.50 4.45
C LEU A 57 -7.97 -31.19 3.67
N ARG A 58 -7.38 -31.20 2.47
CA ARG A 58 -7.36 -30.02 1.58
C ARG A 58 -8.77 -29.54 1.24
N LYS A 59 -9.66 -30.47 0.84
CA LYS A 59 -11.06 -30.13 0.55
C LYS A 59 -11.77 -29.54 1.76
N LEU A 60 -11.59 -30.15 2.93
CA LEU A 60 -12.15 -29.63 4.18
C LEU A 60 -11.61 -28.24 4.52
N ALA A 61 -10.30 -28.03 4.38
CA ALA A 61 -9.65 -26.73 4.62
C ALA A 61 -10.17 -25.64 3.68
N ARG A 62 -10.36 -25.97 2.40
CA ARG A 62 -10.97 -25.04 1.42
C ARG A 62 -12.40 -24.68 1.82
N THR A 63 -13.24 -25.66 2.12
CA THR A 63 -14.60 -25.40 2.57
C THR A 63 -14.63 -24.59 3.87
N ALA A 64 -13.74 -24.89 4.82
CA ALA A 64 -13.61 -24.10 6.03
C ALA A 64 -13.18 -22.66 5.72
N ALA A 65 -12.20 -22.45 4.83
CA ALA A 65 -11.75 -21.14 4.41
C ALA A 65 -12.88 -20.31 3.77
N GLU A 66 -13.68 -20.90 2.88
CA GLU A 66 -14.84 -20.26 2.26
C GLU A 66 -15.86 -19.73 3.29
N HIS A 67 -16.00 -20.41 4.43
CA HIS A 67 -16.95 -20.03 5.48
C HIS A 67 -16.33 -19.15 6.58
N CYS A 68 -15.04 -19.34 6.89
CA CYS A 68 -14.37 -18.64 7.97
C CYS A 68 -13.72 -17.33 7.52
N LEU A 69 -13.17 -17.27 6.31
CA LEU A 69 -12.45 -16.11 5.79
C LEU A 69 -13.39 -15.15 5.07
N THR A 70 -14.40 -14.65 5.77
CA THR A 70 -15.43 -13.79 5.15
C THR A 70 -15.22 -12.30 5.39
N ARG A 71 -14.29 -11.91 6.28
CA ARG A 71 -13.99 -10.53 6.65
C ARG A 71 -12.57 -10.35 7.18
N LEU A 72 -12.10 -9.11 7.17
CA LEU A 72 -10.92 -8.67 7.94
C LEU A 72 -11.33 -8.22 9.34
N HIS A 73 -10.35 -7.76 10.13
CA HIS A 73 -10.61 -7.25 11.48
C HIS A 73 -11.43 -5.95 11.44
N ASP A 74 -11.08 -5.05 10.53
CA ASP A 74 -11.73 -3.76 10.36
C ASP A 74 -12.87 -3.83 9.32
N ASP A 75 -13.98 -3.16 9.63
CA ASP A 75 -15.17 -3.15 8.76
C ASP A 75 -14.95 -2.30 7.51
N GLU A 76 -14.15 -1.24 7.59
CA GLU A 76 -13.79 -0.35 6.47
C GLU A 76 -12.95 -1.12 5.46
N GLU A 77 -11.88 -1.77 5.92
CA GLU A 77 -11.02 -2.65 5.10
C GLU A 77 -11.84 -3.81 4.50
N THR A 78 -12.79 -4.35 5.26
CA THR A 78 -13.71 -5.39 4.75
C THR A 78 -14.58 -4.85 3.61
N GLN A 79 -15.08 -3.61 3.69
CA GLN A 79 -15.84 -3.00 2.59
C GLN A 79 -14.95 -2.72 1.37
N GLU A 80 -13.69 -2.32 1.57
CA GLU A 80 -12.70 -2.17 0.50
C GLU A 80 -12.49 -3.50 -0.24
N LEU A 81 -12.26 -4.60 0.50
CA LEU A 81 -12.15 -5.94 -0.10
C LEU A 81 -13.42 -6.38 -0.81
N ARG A 82 -14.61 -6.05 -0.29
CA ARG A 82 -15.88 -6.31 -1.00
C ARG A 82 -15.94 -5.57 -2.33
N GLY A 83 -15.49 -4.32 -2.37
CA GLY A 83 -15.39 -3.54 -3.61
C GLY A 83 -14.45 -4.19 -4.62
N ILE A 84 -13.28 -4.63 -4.18
CA ILE A 84 -12.31 -5.34 -5.01
C ILE A 84 -12.89 -6.68 -5.50
N SER A 85 -13.53 -7.46 -4.63
CA SER A 85 -14.17 -8.74 -4.99
C SER A 85 -15.21 -8.56 -6.09
N GLU A 86 -16.09 -7.57 -5.96
CA GLU A 86 -17.13 -7.28 -6.97
C GLU A 86 -16.53 -6.79 -8.29
N ALA A 87 -15.48 -5.99 -8.24
CA ALA A 87 -14.82 -5.46 -9.43
C ALA A 87 -14.00 -6.51 -10.20
N THR A 88 -13.40 -7.47 -9.48
CA THR A 88 -12.49 -8.48 -10.04
C THR A 88 -13.18 -9.82 -10.31
N GLY A 89 -14.29 -10.11 -9.65
CA GLY A 89 -14.92 -11.42 -9.62
C GLY A 89 -14.20 -12.45 -8.73
N VAL A 90 -13.13 -12.05 -8.03
CA VAL A 90 -12.38 -12.94 -7.13
C VAL A 90 -13.17 -13.12 -5.83
N ALA A 91 -13.30 -14.37 -5.39
CA ALA A 91 -14.07 -14.71 -4.20
C ALA A 91 -13.48 -14.06 -2.93
N MET A 92 -14.34 -13.55 -2.06
CA MET A 92 -13.94 -12.85 -0.82
C MET A 92 -12.94 -13.64 0.02
N TYR A 93 -13.13 -14.95 0.18
CA TYR A 93 -12.23 -15.76 1.01
C TYR A 93 -10.79 -15.81 0.49
N LEU A 94 -10.60 -15.70 -0.83
CA LEU A 94 -9.27 -15.64 -1.43
C LEU A 94 -8.62 -14.29 -1.19
N LEU A 95 -9.39 -13.19 -1.25
CA LEU A 95 -8.88 -11.85 -0.93
C LEU A 95 -8.54 -11.72 0.56
N VAL A 96 -9.39 -12.22 1.44
CA VAL A 96 -9.11 -12.26 2.89
C VAL A 96 -7.87 -13.11 3.16
N ALA A 97 -7.77 -14.29 2.54
CA ALA A 97 -6.58 -15.13 2.64
C ALA A 97 -5.33 -14.41 2.12
N LEU A 98 -5.40 -13.72 0.98
CA LEU A 98 -4.27 -12.94 0.44
C LEU A 98 -3.76 -11.94 1.46
N ASN A 99 -4.68 -11.15 2.03
CA ASN A 99 -4.35 -10.10 2.98
C ASN A 99 -3.74 -10.66 4.27
N THR A 100 -4.31 -11.74 4.80
CA THR A 100 -3.78 -12.39 6.01
C THR A 100 -2.43 -13.07 5.76
N LEU A 101 -2.24 -13.74 4.61
CA LEU A 101 -0.99 -14.43 4.29
C LEU A 101 0.14 -13.45 4.07
N LEU A 102 -0.10 -12.33 3.37
CA LEU A 102 0.91 -11.28 3.18
C LEU A 102 1.42 -10.78 4.54
N ASP A 103 0.53 -10.57 5.51
CA ASP A 103 0.95 -10.15 6.85
C ASP A 103 1.79 -11.21 7.60
N CYS A 104 1.48 -12.49 7.40
CA CYS A 104 2.09 -13.59 8.16
C CYS A 104 3.40 -14.11 7.56
N LEU A 105 3.56 -14.08 6.24
CA LEU A 105 4.61 -14.81 5.53
C LEU A 105 5.64 -13.91 4.83
N LEU A 106 5.52 -12.58 4.96
CA LEU A 106 6.49 -11.64 4.39
C LEU A 106 7.77 -11.55 5.21
N GLY A 107 8.88 -11.89 4.57
CA GLY A 107 10.21 -11.53 5.05
C GLY A 107 10.53 -10.08 4.71
N CYS A 108 11.29 -9.40 5.56
CA CYS A 108 11.78 -8.07 5.24
C CYS A 108 13.10 -7.75 5.91
N THR A 109 13.90 -6.92 5.24
CA THR A 109 15.02 -6.22 5.86
C THR A 109 14.74 -4.73 5.83
N SER A 110 14.67 -4.10 6.99
CA SER A 110 14.46 -2.64 7.11
C SER A 110 15.68 -1.98 7.74
N GLY A 111 15.89 -0.71 7.38
CA GLY A 111 16.98 0.08 7.92
C GLY A 111 16.71 1.56 7.82
N ALA A 112 17.29 2.33 8.74
CA ALA A 112 17.24 3.78 8.75
C ALA A 112 18.63 4.33 8.99
N VAL A 113 19.08 5.27 8.15
CA VAL A 113 20.42 5.82 8.22
C VAL A 113 20.35 7.35 8.23
N PRO A 114 21.02 8.02 9.18
CA PRO A 114 21.22 9.46 9.10
C PRO A 114 22.15 9.75 7.92
N VAL A 115 21.69 10.57 7.00
CA VAL A 115 22.49 11.03 5.86
C VAL A 115 22.60 12.54 5.91
N ALA A 116 23.75 13.06 5.52
CA ALA A 116 23.93 14.50 5.41
C ALA A 116 22.88 15.07 4.44
N SER A 117 22.24 16.16 4.83
CA SER A 117 21.44 16.95 3.91
C SER A 117 22.33 17.43 2.77
N ASN A 118 21.90 17.23 1.54
CA ASN A 118 22.62 17.73 0.39
C ASN A 118 22.59 19.27 0.45
N PRO A 119 23.75 19.97 0.49
CA PRO A 119 23.78 21.42 0.57
C PRO A 119 23.07 22.12 -0.60
N ARG A 120 22.81 21.39 -1.70
CA ARG A 120 22.10 21.90 -2.88
C ARG A 120 20.59 21.79 -2.81
N THR A 121 20.02 21.00 -1.88
CA THR A 121 18.58 20.68 -1.85
C THR A 121 17.92 21.01 -0.51
N GLY A 122 18.57 21.79 0.35
CA GLY A 122 17.99 22.21 1.63
C GLY A 122 19.01 22.73 2.64
N PRO A 123 18.53 23.18 3.81
CA PRO A 123 19.37 23.71 4.87
C PRO A 123 20.36 22.64 5.39
N PRO A 124 21.54 23.07 5.87
CA PRO A 124 22.52 22.16 6.46
C PRO A 124 21.91 21.41 7.64
N GLY A 125 22.06 20.08 7.65
CA GLY A 125 21.48 19.23 8.67
C GLY A 125 21.67 17.74 8.36
N THR A 126 21.01 16.91 9.17
CA THR A 126 20.98 15.45 9.01
C THR A 126 19.55 15.04 8.69
N ARG A 127 19.34 14.36 7.56
CA ARG A 127 18.04 13.76 7.20
C ARG A 127 18.07 12.25 7.45
N LEU A 128 16.93 11.65 7.77
CA LEU A 128 16.82 10.20 7.92
C LEU A 128 16.42 9.59 6.57
N MET A 129 17.21 8.63 6.09
CA MET A 129 16.82 7.79 4.95
C MET A 129 16.33 6.45 5.49
N HIS A 130 15.04 6.15 5.29
CA HIS A 130 14.45 4.86 5.61
C HIS A 130 14.36 4.01 4.33
N PHE A 131 14.73 2.74 4.43
CA PHE A 131 14.65 1.79 3.33
C PHE A 131 14.15 0.44 3.84
N ARG A 132 13.53 -0.33 2.95
CA ARG A 132 13.05 -1.68 3.23
C ARG A 132 13.15 -2.53 1.98
N THR A 133 13.61 -3.77 2.14
CA THR A 133 13.36 -4.87 1.20
C THR A 133 12.15 -5.65 1.69
N LEU A 134 11.37 -6.14 0.75
CA LEU A 134 10.21 -6.96 1.03
C LEU A 134 10.35 -8.21 0.18
N ASP A 135 10.61 -9.33 0.86
CA ASP A 135 11.06 -10.56 0.25
C ASP A 135 9.94 -11.59 0.37
N TRP A 136 9.41 -12.01 -0.78
CA TRP A 136 8.43 -13.07 -0.87
C TRP A 136 8.83 -14.07 -1.96
N GLY A 137 8.67 -15.37 -1.68
CA GLY A 137 9.10 -16.47 -2.53
C GLY A 137 8.26 -16.70 -3.80
N MET A 138 7.42 -15.76 -4.21
CA MET A 138 6.51 -15.87 -5.36
C MET A 138 6.72 -14.69 -6.33
N PRO A 139 7.42 -14.92 -7.45
CA PRO A 139 7.71 -13.87 -8.43
C PRO A 139 6.48 -13.17 -9.00
N SER A 140 5.32 -13.85 -9.09
CA SER A 140 4.06 -13.32 -9.62
C SER A 140 3.51 -12.13 -8.84
N LEU A 141 3.87 -11.96 -7.55
CA LEU A 141 3.48 -10.79 -6.78
C LEU A 141 4.11 -9.49 -7.31
N ARG A 142 5.22 -9.59 -8.05
CA ARG A 142 5.86 -8.40 -8.66
C ARG A 142 4.97 -7.77 -9.73
N ASP A 143 4.17 -8.58 -10.42
CA ASP A 143 3.31 -8.11 -11.50
C ASP A 143 2.09 -7.33 -11.00
N VAL A 144 1.79 -7.44 -9.70
CA VAL A 144 0.69 -6.71 -9.03
C VAL A 144 1.19 -5.59 -8.12
N LEU A 145 2.47 -5.21 -8.19
CA LEU A 145 2.99 -4.06 -7.43
C LEU A 145 2.37 -2.75 -7.94
N VAL A 146 1.95 -1.92 -6.99
CA VAL A 146 1.38 -0.59 -7.22
C VAL A 146 1.91 0.39 -6.18
N GLU A 147 2.02 1.66 -6.57
CA GLU A 147 2.20 2.77 -5.64
C GLU A 147 0.86 3.47 -5.46
N LEU A 148 0.51 3.77 -4.21
CA LEU A 148 -0.73 4.42 -3.84
C LEU A 148 -0.44 5.77 -3.20
N GLU A 149 -1.07 6.81 -3.72
CA GLU A 149 -1.10 8.15 -3.15
C GLU A 149 -2.45 8.39 -2.49
N PHE A 150 -2.48 8.57 -1.17
CA PHE A 150 -3.71 8.79 -0.43
C PHE A 150 -4.01 10.28 -0.35
N VAL A 151 -5.20 10.68 -0.79
CA VAL A 151 -5.71 12.05 -0.71
C VAL A 151 -7.03 12.07 0.07
N ASN A 152 -7.51 13.26 0.42
CA ASN A 152 -8.82 13.43 1.01
C ASN A 152 -9.53 14.59 0.32
N SER A 153 -10.43 14.29 -0.60
CA SER A 153 -11.14 15.31 -1.39
C SER A 153 -12.10 16.17 -0.58
N ALA A 154 -12.48 15.73 0.62
CA ALA A 154 -13.27 16.51 1.57
C ALA A 154 -12.42 17.43 2.47
N SER A 155 -11.09 17.38 2.36
CA SER A 155 -10.19 18.24 3.14
C SER A 155 -10.04 19.64 2.50
N PRO A 156 -9.51 20.64 3.24
CA PRO A 156 -9.27 21.99 2.70
C PRO A 156 -8.28 22.03 1.53
N ASP A 157 -7.42 21.02 1.39
CA ASP A 157 -6.53 20.82 0.23
C ASP A 157 -6.78 19.43 -0.38
N PRO A 158 -7.78 19.31 -1.28
CA PRO A 158 -8.17 18.05 -1.92
C PRO A 158 -7.05 17.37 -2.71
N THR A 159 -6.02 18.14 -3.11
CA THR A 159 -4.90 17.66 -3.94
C THR A 159 -3.67 17.28 -3.12
N ALA A 160 -3.65 17.59 -1.83
CA ALA A 160 -2.55 17.23 -0.96
C ALA A 160 -2.49 15.70 -0.76
N VAL A 161 -1.37 15.11 -1.17
CA VAL A 161 -1.04 13.73 -0.86
C VAL A 161 -0.72 13.64 0.64
N LEU A 162 -1.55 12.91 1.38
CA LEU A 162 -1.44 12.71 2.82
C LEU A 162 -0.47 11.58 3.17
N ALA A 163 -0.39 10.56 2.32
CA ALA A 163 0.50 9.43 2.48
C ALA A 163 0.80 8.78 1.13
N ARG A 164 1.92 8.06 1.08
CA ARG A 164 2.29 7.18 -0.03
C ARG A 164 2.55 5.77 0.48
N SER A 165 2.21 4.77 -0.32
CA SER A 165 2.47 3.36 -0.01
C SER A 165 2.89 2.61 -1.28
N ILE A 166 3.84 1.70 -1.15
CA ILE A 166 4.10 0.68 -2.19
C ILE A 166 3.52 -0.63 -1.69
N THR A 167 2.62 -1.20 -2.47
CA THR A 167 1.81 -2.35 -2.06
C THR A 167 1.44 -3.24 -3.26
N TYR A 168 0.58 -4.22 -3.02
CA TYR A 168 0.06 -5.14 -4.04
C TYR A 168 -1.42 -4.85 -4.35
N ALA A 169 -1.80 -4.88 -5.62
CA ALA A 169 -3.19 -4.80 -6.02
C ALA A 169 -3.99 -5.98 -5.41
N GLY A 170 -5.09 -5.66 -4.73
CA GLY A 170 -5.89 -6.63 -3.96
C GLY A 170 -5.52 -6.74 -2.47
N TYR A 171 -4.48 -6.02 -2.02
CA TYR A 171 -4.12 -5.88 -0.61
C TYR A 171 -4.49 -4.48 -0.09
N VAL A 172 -5.23 -4.42 1.01
CA VAL A 172 -5.74 -3.15 1.59
C VAL A 172 -4.93 -2.66 2.79
N GLY A 173 -4.06 -3.51 3.36
CA GLY A 173 -3.14 -3.12 4.42
C GLY A 173 -1.97 -2.26 3.93
N VAL A 174 -1.05 -1.92 4.84
CA VAL A 174 0.14 -1.12 4.55
C VAL A 174 1.41 -1.81 5.06
N LEU A 175 2.21 -2.33 4.13
CA LEU A 175 3.49 -2.97 4.45
C LEU A 175 4.68 -2.00 4.36
N THR A 176 4.62 -1.08 3.39
CA THR A 176 5.64 -0.05 3.16
C THR A 176 4.94 1.25 2.81
N GLY A 177 4.97 2.21 3.72
CA GLY A 177 4.37 3.52 3.47
C GLY A 177 5.03 4.63 4.28
N VAL A 178 4.77 5.86 3.85
CA VAL A 178 5.17 7.09 4.53
C VAL A 178 3.96 8.01 4.59
N ARG A 179 3.76 8.60 5.76
CA ARG A 179 2.75 9.64 5.95
C ARG A 179 3.42 11.00 5.93
N PHE A 180 2.84 11.93 5.19
CA PHE A 180 3.26 13.32 5.22
C PHE A 180 2.51 14.02 6.35
N VAL A 181 3.24 14.72 7.21
CA VAL A 181 2.66 15.52 8.29
C VAL A 181 2.60 16.96 7.81
N SER A 182 1.48 17.37 7.22
CA SER A 182 1.19 18.78 6.98
C SER A 182 0.63 19.38 8.27
N HIS A 183 1.50 19.90 9.15
CA HIS A 183 1.04 20.54 10.38
C HIS A 183 0.69 22.02 10.11
N PRO A 184 -0.55 22.48 10.31
CA PRO A 184 -0.92 23.89 10.11
C PRO A 184 -0.22 24.87 11.08
N LEU A 185 0.38 24.37 12.19
CA LEU A 185 1.15 25.19 13.13
C LEU A 185 2.60 25.44 12.69
N ILE A 186 3.14 24.64 11.77
CA ILE A 186 4.50 24.89 11.25
C ILE A 186 4.54 26.24 10.53
N HIS A 187 3.49 26.58 9.78
CA HIS A 187 3.37 27.88 9.11
C HIS A 187 3.21 29.08 10.06
N LEU A 188 2.52 28.90 11.19
CA LEU A 188 2.32 29.96 12.19
C LEU A 188 3.54 30.17 13.08
N LEU A 189 4.36 29.12 13.28
CA LEU A 189 5.56 29.17 14.12
C LEU A 189 6.85 29.33 13.31
N ALA A 190 6.84 29.22 11.97
CA ALA A 190 8.02 29.38 11.11
C ALA A 190 8.83 30.67 11.38
N PRO A 191 8.22 31.85 11.65
CA PRO A 191 8.99 33.04 12.01
C PRO A 191 9.69 32.93 13.38
N TRP A 192 9.11 32.17 14.32
CA TRP A 192 9.62 32.00 15.69
C TRP A 192 10.60 30.82 15.82
N LEU A 193 10.42 29.75 15.04
CA LEU A 193 11.33 28.60 14.94
C LEU A 193 12.68 28.98 14.32
N ASN A 194 12.73 30.00 13.46
CA ASN A 194 13.96 30.55 12.89
C ASN A 194 14.79 31.39 13.88
N LEU A 195 14.24 31.75 15.05
CA LEU A 195 14.91 32.54 16.09
C LEU A 195 15.37 31.71 17.28
N MET A 196 15.01 30.42 17.36
CA MET A 196 15.50 29.52 18.39
C MET A 196 16.76 28.76 17.92
N PRO A 197 17.75 28.50 18.79
CA PRO A 197 18.84 27.61 18.47
C PRO A 197 18.26 26.22 18.15
N GLN A 198 18.38 25.81 16.88
CA GLN A 198 17.79 24.59 16.32
C GLN A 198 18.31 23.34 17.03
N LYS A 199 17.53 22.80 17.96
CA LYS A 199 17.50 21.37 18.28
C LYS A 199 16.24 20.78 17.63
N GLY A 200 16.42 20.26 16.41
CA GLY A 200 15.53 19.31 15.74
C GLY A 200 14.06 19.72 15.58
N ALA A 201 13.72 20.35 14.46
CA ALA A 201 12.35 20.34 13.94
C ALA A 201 12.35 20.45 12.41
N PHE A 202 11.51 19.62 11.77
CA PHE A 202 11.26 19.52 10.34
C PHE A 202 10.54 20.77 9.79
N ASP A 203 10.94 21.23 8.60
CA ASP A 203 10.20 22.21 7.82
C ASP A 203 10.00 21.67 6.39
N LEU A 204 8.72 21.61 5.97
CA LEU A 204 8.23 21.04 4.72
C LEU A 204 7.83 22.19 3.80
N HIS A 205 8.73 22.69 2.96
CA HIS A 205 8.38 23.43 1.76
C HIS A 205 9.52 23.33 0.73
N GLU A 206 9.13 23.32 -0.54
CA GLU A 206 9.98 23.35 -1.75
C GLU A 206 10.44 21.99 -2.33
N LEU A 207 9.44 21.19 -2.73
CA LEU A 207 9.54 20.33 -3.91
C LEU A 207 9.12 21.14 -5.15
N GLN A 208 10.07 21.71 -5.88
CA GLN A 208 9.92 22.01 -7.31
C GLN A 208 11.30 22.32 -7.92
N THR A 209 12.04 21.27 -8.29
CA THR A 209 12.77 21.04 -9.57
C THR A 209 13.83 19.96 -9.42
#